data_AF-A0A820GGJ9-F1
#
_entry.id   AF-A0A820GGJ9-F1
#
_cell.length_a   1.000
_cell.length_b   1.000
_cell.length_c   1.000
_cell.angle_alpha   90.00
_cell.angle_beta   90.00
_cell.angle_gamma   90.00
#
_symmetry.space_group_name_H-M   'P 1'
#
loop_
_entity.id
_entity.type
_entity.pdbx_description
1 polymer ?
#
loop_
_entity_poly.entity_id
_entity_poly.type
_entity_poly.pdbx_seq_one_letter_code
_entity_poly.pdbx_strand_id
1 'polypeptide(L)'
;MPDEIEIQSSGTNNVVQTEPVAVVVVVQKHRLCSIMPIIVFSYIGVLIRIGLNFLGNIQAPLSASFWSNFVGCFIMGFIVEQKVHIQKHFPQLYVGLTTGLCGSITTFSGLMYNSCVALFGPSSHVTYPISNYLAIIISVLSSSFIGFIIGRHISVFILSPLSLLLSSNTISKVQYLNETVRLWFFPVLIIISIPLLILLAVLLPIGHYTYFIYSVIFAPFGSLTRYILSIVFNTNANFPLGTLFANVIGSYIYFGLVTIQEYVYISSSLVTQVIIGIIQGYCGCLTTVSTFILELDTIKKRSYIYAYVIITLLPIQIVYIILGDIFTYICLPKS
;
A
#
# COMPACT_ATOMS: atom_id res chain seq x y z
N MET A 1 58.20 -10.43 41.33
CA MET A 1 58.66 -11.41 40.33
C MET A 1 59.05 -12.68 41.07
N PRO A 2 58.69 -13.89 40.62
CA PRO A 2 57.98 -14.19 39.37
C PRO A 2 56.76 -15.15 39.52
N ASP A 3 55.78 -14.89 38.65
CA ASP A 3 55.26 -15.77 37.58
C ASP A 3 54.34 -16.99 37.84
N GLU A 4 53.06 -16.82 37.46
CA GLU A 4 52.43 -17.30 36.20
C GLU A 4 52.09 -18.81 35.95
N ILE A 5 50.92 -19.00 35.29
CA ILE A 5 50.52 -20.06 34.32
C ILE A 5 49.64 -21.26 34.78
N GLU A 6 48.32 -21.09 34.59
CA GLU A 6 47.45 -21.75 33.56
C GLU A 6 47.28 -23.29 33.42
N ILE A 7 46.03 -23.68 33.06
CA ILE A 7 45.56 -24.77 32.14
C ILE A 7 44.51 -25.77 32.71
N GLN A 8 43.26 -25.52 32.27
CA GLN A 8 42.19 -26.37 31.70
C GLN A 8 42.05 -27.89 32.01
N SER A 9 40.78 -28.30 32.24
CA SER A 9 39.98 -29.30 31.48
C SER A 9 38.84 -29.79 32.40
N SER A 10 37.63 -30.16 32.00
CA SER A 10 36.83 -30.12 30.77
C SER A 10 35.50 -30.81 31.15
N GLY A 11 34.41 -30.06 31.29
CA GLY A 11 33.07 -30.61 31.46
C GLY A 11 32.18 -30.10 30.34
N THR A 12 32.16 -30.80 29.21
CA THR A 12 31.44 -30.44 27.99
C THR A 12 29.92 -30.55 28.20
N ASN A 13 29.25 -29.39 28.27
CA ASN A 13 27.83 -29.28 28.03
C ASN A 13 27.55 -29.49 26.54
N ASN A 14 26.96 -30.63 26.19
CA ASN A 14 26.35 -30.84 24.87
C ASN A 14 25.03 -30.07 24.79
N VAL A 15 25.09 -28.77 24.49
CA VAL A 15 23.95 -28.03 23.95
C VAL A 15 23.99 -28.22 22.43
N VAL A 16 23.19 -29.16 21.93
CA VAL A 16 23.00 -29.36 20.49
C VAL A 16 22.27 -28.12 19.95
N GLN A 17 22.96 -27.33 19.13
CA GLN A 17 22.42 -26.18 18.39
C GLN A 17 21.43 -26.65 17.30
N THR A 18 20.13 -26.67 17.60
CA THR A 18 19.05 -26.92 16.60
C THR A 18 18.32 -25.66 16.12
N GLU A 19 18.80 -24.46 16.44
CA GLU A 19 18.00 -23.23 16.37
C GLU A 19 17.98 -22.42 15.04
N PRO A 20 18.91 -22.52 14.06
CA PRO A 20 18.83 -21.66 12.88
C PRO A 20 17.83 -22.16 11.82
N VAL A 21 17.67 -23.47 11.65
CA VAL A 21 16.84 -24.04 10.56
C VAL A 21 15.35 -23.91 10.86
N ALA A 22 14.94 -24.19 12.10
CA ALA A 22 13.53 -24.14 12.48
C ALA A 22 12.95 -22.71 12.38
N VAL A 23 13.69 -21.70 12.81
CA VAL A 23 13.26 -20.29 12.73
C VAL A 23 13.12 -19.83 11.28
N VAL A 24 14.08 -20.18 10.41
CA VAL A 24 14.02 -19.83 8.98
C VAL A 24 12.83 -20.48 8.28
N VAL A 25 12.56 -21.76 8.55
CA VAL A 25 11.41 -22.49 7.98
C VAL A 25 10.08 -21.89 8.45
N VAL A 26 9.97 -21.52 9.73
CA VAL A 26 8.76 -20.89 10.28
C VAL A 26 8.52 -19.51 9.63
N VAL A 27 9.56 -18.68 9.51
CA VAL A 27 9.46 -17.35 8.87
C VAL A 27 9.05 -17.47 7.40
N GLN A 28 9.61 -18.43 6.65
CA GLN A 28 9.26 -18.67 5.24
C GLN A 28 7.81 -19.14 5.08
N LYS A 29 7.35 -20.08 5.93
CA LYS A 29 5.96 -20.57 5.93
C LYS A 29 4.97 -19.43 6.19
N HIS A 30 5.27 -18.52 7.11
CA HIS A 30 4.43 -17.33 7.38
C HIS A 30 4.35 -16.37 6.19
N ARG A 31 5.45 -16.18 5.43
CA ARG A 31 5.48 -15.32 4.25
C ARG A 31 4.60 -15.84 3.12
N LEU A 32 4.67 -17.14 2.82
CA LEU A 32 3.83 -17.76 1.77
C LEU A 32 2.35 -17.75 2.15
N CYS A 33 2.01 -18.02 3.41
CA CYS A 33 0.61 -17.97 3.87
C CYS A 33 0.02 -16.54 3.86
N SER A 34 0.84 -15.50 3.77
CA SER A 34 0.37 -14.10 3.72
C SER A 34 -0.10 -13.67 2.32
N ILE A 35 0.27 -14.41 1.27
CA ILE A 35 -0.07 -14.09 -0.13
C ILE A 35 -1.59 -14.07 -0.34
N MET A 36 -2.30 -15.08 0.15
CA MET A 36 -3.75 -15.20 -0.07
C MET A 36 -4.57 -14.08 0.59
N PRO A 37 -4.34 -13.72 1.87
CA PRO A 37 -4.94 -12.53 2.45
C PRO A 37 -4.64 -11.25 1.66
N ILE A 38 -3.40 -11.05 1.19
CA ILE A 38 -3.04 -9.87 0.39
C ILE A 38 -3.93 -9.77 -0.85
N ILE A 39 -4.12 -10.88 -1.57
CA ILE A 39 -4.98 -10.93 -2.77
C ILE A 39 -6.40 -10.50 -2.41
N VAL A 40 -7.04 -11.15 -1.43
CA VAL A 40 -8.43 -10.88 -1.05
C VAL A 40 -8.61 -9.43 -0.61
N PHE A 41 -7.73 -8.94 0.25
CA PHE A 41 -7.83 -7.58 0.77
C PHE A 41 -7.46 -6.52 -0.27
N SER A 42 -6.65 -6.85 -1.28
CA SER A 42 -6.38 -5.93 -2.40
C SER A 42 -7.63 -5.65 -3.24
N TYR A 43 -8.50 -6.67 -3.44
CA TYR A 43 -9.79 -6.49 -4.12
C TYR A 43 -10.69 -5.51 -3.36
N ILE A 44 -10.82 -5.70 -2.05
CA ILE A 44 -11.65 -4.84 -1.21
C ILE A 44 -11.05 -3.42 -1.18
N GLY A 45 -9.73 -3.31 -1.02
CA GLY A 45 -9.06 -2.02 -0.92
C GLY A 45 -9.20 -1.18 -2.18
N VAL A 46 -9.03 -1.77 -3.36
CA VAL A 46 -9.18 -1.03 -4.63
C VAL A 46 -10.63 -0.59 -4.87
N LEU A 47 -11.62 -1.40 -4.46
CA LEU A 47 -13.04 -1.02 -4.54
C LEU A 47 -13.37 0.15 -3.62
N ILE A 48 -12.88 0.11 -2.38
CA ILE A 48 -13.01 1.23 -1.43
C ILE A 48 -12.36 2.49 -2.01
N ARG A 49 -11.15 2.38 -2.57
CA ARG A 49 -10.45 3.51 -3.19
C ARG A 49 -11.26 4.13 -4.33
N ILE A 50 -11.76 3.30 -5.26
CA ILE A 50 -12.57 3.77 -6.39
C ILE A 50 -13.86 4.43 -5.87
N GLY A 51 -14.56 3.82 -4.90
CA GLY A 51 -15.75 4.39 -4.29
C GLY A 51 -15.50 5.74 -3.60
N LEU A 52 -14.40 5.87 -2.86
CA LEU A 52 -14.01 7.12 -2.21
C LEU A 52 -13.63 8.21 -3.22
N ASN A 53 -12.99 7.83 -4.34
CA ASN A 53 -12.68 8.77 -5.41
C ASN A 53 -13.96 9.31 -6.08
N PHE A 54 -15.02 8.49 -6.20
CA PHE A 54 -16.32 8.97 -6.67
C PHE A 54 -16.98 9.95 -5.69
N LEU A 55 -16.90 9.70 -4.38
CA LEU A 55 -17.40 10.61 -3.34
C LEU A 55 -16.64 11.94 -3.30
N GLY A 56 -15.33 11.93 -3.58
CA GLY A 56 -14.47 13.09 -3.52
C GLY A 56 -14.64 14.10 -4.67
N ASN A 57 -15.43 13.78 -5.69
CA ASN A 57 -15.56 14.61 -6.90
C ASN A 57 -16.61 15.74 -6.78
N ILE A 58 -17.08 16.03 -5.56
CA ILE A 58 -18.10 17.06 -5.29
C ILE A 58 -17.40 18.41 -5.13
N GLN A 59 -17.11 19.11 -6.24
CA GLN A 59 -16.80 20.56 -6.36
C GLN A 59 -15.81 21.21 -5.37
N ALA A 60 -15.13 20.42 -4.54
CA ALA A 60 -14.24 20.86 -3.50
C ALA A 60 -12.81 20.95 -4.04
N PRO A 61 -11.96 21.86 -3.51
CA PRO A 61 -10.58 22.05 -3.96
C PRO A 61 -9.64 20.87 -3.62
N LEU A 62 -10.17 19.76 -3.12
CA LEU A 62 -9.39 18.60 -2.68
C LEU A 62 -9.33 17.55 -3.79
N SER A 63 -8.14 17.00 -4.03
CA SER A 63 -7.93 15.96 -5.05
C SER A 63 -8.79 14.71 -4.79
N ALA A 64 -9.17 13.99 -5.84
CA ALA A 64 -9.94 12.74 -5.74
C ALA A 64 -9.27 11.72 -4.78
N SER A 65 -7.94 11.68 -4.73
CA SER A 65 -7.18 10.76 -3.88
C SER A 65 -7.16 11.13 -2.38
N PHE A 66 -7.62 12.32 -2.00
CA PHE A 66 -7.60 12.80 -0.61
C PHE A 66 -8.29 11.82 0.34
N TRP A 67 -9.55 11.48 0.07
CA TRP A 67 -10.34 10.62 0.95
C TRP A 67 -9.78 9.21 1.04
N SER A 68 -9.35 8.65 -0.09
CA SER A 68 -8.73 7.33 -0.12
C SER A 68 -7.47 7.26 0.74
N ASN A 69 -6.60 8.26 0.65
CA ASN A 69 -5.37 8.30 1.43
C ASN A 69 -5.63 8.54 2.92
N PHE A 70 -6.55 9.45 3.27
CA PHE A 70 -6.98 9.67 4.66
C PHE A 70 -7.54 8.38 5.28
N VAL A 71 -8.54 7.76 4.65
CA VAL A 71 -9.22 6.56 5.18
C VAL A 71 -8.26 5.38 5.27
N GLY A 72 -7.43 5.15 4.25
CA GLY A 72 -6.45 4.06 4.26
C GLY A 72 -5.38 4.24 5.36
N CYS A 73 -4.91 5.47 5.60
CA CYS A 73 -3.96 5.75 6.68
C CYS A 73 -4.63 5.67 8.05
N PHE A 74 -5.89 6.08 8.18
CA PHE A 74 -6.69 5.90 9.39
C PHE A 74 -6.81 4.43 9.79
N ILE A 75 -7.21 3.57 8.85
CA ILE A 75 -7.33 2.13 9.09
C ILE A 75 -5.95 1.53 9.41
N MET A 76 -4.89 1.96 8.70
CA MET A 76 -3.51 1.55 8.97
C MET A 76 -3.08 1.86 10.40
N GLY A 77 -3.33 3.09 10.89
CA GLY A 77 -3.01 3.50 12.25
C GLY A 77 -3.74 2.65 13.30
N PHE A 78 -5.02 2.38 13.08
CA PHE A 78 -5.82 1.54 13.97
C PHE A 78 -5.24 0.11 14.09
N ILE A 79 -4.89 -0.51 12.97
CA ILE A 79 -4.36 -1.89 12.91
C ILE A 79 -2.95 -1.97 13.51
N VAL A 80 -2.08 -1.00 13.21
CA VAL A 80 -0.69 -0.99 13.67
C VAL A 80 -0.62 -0.89 15.19
N GLU A 81 -1.48 -0.08 15.81
CA GLU A 81 -1.55 0.02 17.28
C GLU A 81 -1.93 -1.33 17.93
N GLN A 82 -2.75 -2.14 17.26
CA GLN A 82 -3.14 -3.48 17.72
C GLN A 82 -2.24 -4.60 17.21
N LYS A 83 -1.06 -4.29 16.66
CA LYS A 83 -0.15 -5.27 16.05
C LYS A 83 0.09 -6.49 16.94
N VAL A 84 0.39 -6.29 18.22
CA VAL A 84 0.70 -7.39 19.15
C VAL A 84 -0.49 -8.33 19.32
N HIS A 85 -1.70 -7.77 19.48
CA HIS A 85 -2.91 -8.55 19.63
C HIS A 85 -3.26 -9.29 18.33
N ILE A 86 -3.22 -8.63 17.18
CA ILE A 86 -3.58 -9.23 15.89
C ILE A 86 -2.55 -10.29 15.48
N GLN A 87 -1.25 -10.01 15.58
CA GLN A 87 -0.21 -10.95 15.17
C GLN A 87 -0.18 -12.22 16.03
N LYS A 88 -0.51 -12.12 17.32
CA LYS A 88 -0.59 -13.27 18.21
C LYS A 88 -1.67 -14.27 17.80
N HIS A 89 -2.80 -13.77 17.27
CA HIS A 89 -3.95 -14.61 16.92
C HIS A 89 -4.01 -14.96 15.42
N PHE A 90 -3.70 -13.98 14.55
CA PHE A 90 -3.84 -14.07 13.09
C PHE A 90 -2.71 -13.29 12.37
N PRO A 91 -1.48 -13.84 12.30
CA PRO A 91 -0.35 -13.14 11.67
C PRO A 91 -0.56 -12.89 10.17
N GLN A 92 -1.22 -13.81 9.46
CA GLN A 92 -1.51 -13.64 8.02
C GLN A 92 -2.54 -12.52 7.78
N LEU A 93 -3.50 -12.37 8.69
CA LEU A 93 -4.52 -11.32 8.63
C LEU A 93 -3.90 -9.93 8.80
N TYR A 94 -2.93 -9.78 9.72
CA TYR A 94 -2.22 -8.52 9.90
C TYR A 94 -1.58 -8.04 8.58
N VAL A 95 -0.89 -8.94 7.87
CA VAL A 95 -0.26 -8.61 6.58
C VAL A 95 -1.31 -8.31 5.52
N GLY A 96 -2.39 -9.09 5.47
CA GLY A 96 -3.51 -8.84 4.55
C GLY A 96 -4.18 -7.48 4.77
N LEU A 97 -4.43 -7.08 6.01
CA LEU A 97 -5.05 -5.80 6.34
C LEU A 97 -4.11 -4.60 6.12
N THR A 98 -2.83 -4.73 6.46
CA THR A 98 -1.87 -3.62 6.27
C THR A 98 -1.42 -3.52 4.82
N THR A 99 -0.84 -4.59 4.28
CA THR A 99 -0.24 -4.61 2.95
C THR A 99 -1.30 -4.74 1.85
N GLY A 100 -2.28 -5.62 2.01
CA GLY A 100 -3.37 -5.79 1.06
C GLY A 100 -4.38 -4.64 1.11
N LEU A 101 -5.11 -4.49 2.22
CA LEU A 101 -6.24 -3.56 2.34
C LEU A 101 -5.77 -2.10 2.36
N CYS A 102 -5.12 -1.65 3.44
CA CYS A 102 -4.71 -0.24 3.59
C CYS A 102 -3.78 0.19 2.45
N GLY A 103 -2.90 -0.72 2.04
CA GLY A 103 -2.02 -0.52 0.91
C GLY A 103 -2.75 -0.25 -0.41
N SER A 104 -3.85 -0.97 -0.69
CA SER A 104 -4.63 -0.81 -1.93
C SER A 104 -5.72 0.26 -1.85
N ILE A 105 -6.13 0.66 -0.63
CA ILE A 105 -6.98 1.84 -0.40
C ILE A 105 -6.21 3.12 -0.72
N THR A 106 -4.98 3.23 -0.22
CA THR A 106 -4.13 4.41 -0.48
C THR A 106 -3.46 4.31 -1.84
N THR A 107 -3.10 5.44 -2.45
CA THR A 107 -2.31 5.45 -3.69
C THR A 107 -1.34 6.62 -3.70
N PHE A 108 -0.06 6.33 -3.90
CA PHE A 108 0.98 7.34 -4.03
C PHE A 108 1.09 7.84 -5.48
N SER A 109 0.99 6.94 -6.46
CA SER A 109 1.01 7.30 -7.87
C SER A 109 -0.13 8.24 -8.26
N GLY A 110 -1.34 8.00 -7.73
CA GLY A 110 -2.49 8.89 -7.93
C GLY A 110 -2.28 10.27 -7.31
N LEU A 111 -1.68 10.33 -6.11
CA LEU A 111 -1.29 11.60 -5.49
C LEU A 111 -0.29 12.36 -6.37
N MET A 112 0.79 11.73 -6.80
CA MET A 112 1.82 12.37 -7.62
C MET A 112 1.27 12.87 -8.96
N TYR A 113 0.40 12.07 -9.61
CA TYR A 113 -0.25 12.46 -10.86
C TYR A 113 -1.18 13.66 -10.67
N ASN A 114 -2.06 13.63 -9.66
CA ASN A 114 -2.98 14.74 -9.39
C ASN A 114 -2.24 16.04 -9.05
N SER A 115 -1.13 15.95 -8.32
CA SER A 115 -0.26 17.11 -8.06
C SER A 115 0.34 17.66 -9.37
N CYS A 116 0.82 16.81 -10.26
CA CYS A 116 1.36 17.23 -11.55
C CYS A 116 0.29 17.86 -12.46
N VAL A 117 -0.91 17.28 -12.53
CA VAL A 117 -2.05 17.89 -13.26
C VAL A 117 -2.44 19.24 -12.68
N ALA A 118 -2.35 19.45 -11.37
CA ALA A 118 -2.58 20.77 -10.79
C ALA A 118 -1.51 21.81 -11.17
N LEU A 119 -0.31 21.36 -11.53
CA LEU A 119 0.80 22.21 -11.95
C LEU A 119 0.76 22.53 -13.47
N PHE A 120 0.42 21.55 -14.32
CA PHE A 120 0.52 21.66 -15.79
C PHE A 120 -0.78 21.36 -16.57
N GLY A 121 -1.83 20.87 -15.90
CA GLY A 121 -3.04 20.43 -16.56
C GLY A 121 -3.80 21.57 -17.26
N PRO A 122 -4.76 21.28 -18.15
CA PRO A 122 -5.48 22.30 -18.91
C PRO A 122 -6.28 23.28 -18.03
N SER A 123 -6.64 22.89 -16.79
CA SER A 123 -7.25 23.77 -15.80
C SER A 123 -6.24 24.59 -14.97
N SER A 124 -4.93 24.41 -15.17
CA SER A 124 -3.87 25.17 -14.49
C SER A 124 -3.78 26.63 -14.94
N HIS A 125 -4.48 27.00 -16.03
CA HIS A 125 -4.72 28.38 -16.43
C HIS A 125 -5.51 29.20 -15.38
N VAL A 126 -6.02 28.55 -14.32
CA VAL A 126 -6.55 29.21 -13.12
C VAL A 126 -5.38 29.71 -12.25
N THR A 127 -4.90 30.91 -12.58
CA THR A 127 -4.13 31.94 -11.83
C THR A 127 -2.96 31.55 -10.90
N TYR A 128 -2.84 30.35 -10.31
CA TYR A 128 -1.78 29.98 -9.34
C TYR A 128 -1.40 28.47 -9.34
N PRO A 129 -0.72 27.95 -10.39
CA PRO A 129 -0.43 26.51 -10.54
C PRO A 129 0.48 25.94 -9.44
N ILE A 130 1.50 26.70 -9.01
CA ILE A 130 2.42 26.29 -7.93
C ILE A 130 1.67 26.18 -6.59
N SER A 131 0.74 27.11 -6.33
CA SER A 131 -0.07 27.10 -5.11
C SER A 131 -0.94 25.85 -5.04
N ASN A 132 -1.61 25.50 -6.15
CA ASN A 132 -2.46 24.31 -6.22
C ASN A 132 -1.66 23.01 -6.06
N TYR A 133 -0.49 22.92 -6.70
CA TYR A 133 0.45 21.81 -6.52
C TYR A 133 0.83 21.62 -5.04
N LEU A 134 1.29 22.69 -4.39
CA LEU A 134 1.68 22.65 -2.98
C LEU A 134 0.50 22.30 -2.08
N ALA A 135 -0.68 22.87 -2.35
CA ALA A 135 -1.90 22.60 -1.61
C ALA A 135 -2.27 21.12 -1.66
N ILE A 136 -2.20 20.46 -2.81
CA ILE A 136 -2.51 19.03 -2.94
C ILE A 136 -1.49 18.17 -2.17
N ILE A 137 -0.19 18.39 -2.38
CA ILE A 137 0.84 17.58 -1.71
C ILE A 137 0.75 17.74 -0.19
N ILE A 138 0.72 18.99 0.29
CA ILE A 138 0.69 19.28 1.72
C ILE A 138 -0.60 18.76 2.34
N SER A 139 -1.76 19.04 1.74
CA SER A 139 -3.05 18.61 2.31
C SER A 139 -3.18 17.09 2.35
N VAL A 140 -2.80 16.36 1.30
CA VAL A 140 -2.94 14.90 1.27
C VAL A 140 -1.93 14.23 2.21
N LEU A 141 -0.68 14.67 2.25
CA LEU A 141 0.30 14.10 3.20
C LEU A 141 -0.07 14.43 4.66
N SER A 142 -0.47 15.67 4.94
CA SER A 142 -0.86 16.09 6.29
C SER A 142 -2.11 15.35 6.76
N SER A 143 -3.15 15.27 5.92
CA SER A 143 -4.36 14.51 6.25
C SER A 143 -4.08 13.03 6.42
N SER A 144 -3.20 12.44 5.62
CA SER A 144 -2.79 11.03 5.76
C SER A 144 -2.10 10.77 7.11
N PHE A 145 -1.17 11.65 7.52
CA PHE A 145 -0.55 11.59 8.86
C PHE A 145 -1.56 11.76 9.98
N ILE A 146 -2.45 12.76 9.87
CA ILE A 146 -3.50 13.01 10.87
C ILE A 146 -4.43 11.80 10.98
N GLY A 147 -4.88 11.25 9.84
CA GLY A 147 -5.69 10.05 9.78
C GLY A 147 -5.02 8.89 10.51
N PHE A 148 -3.73 8.64 10.23
CA PHE A 148 -2.93 7.63 10.91
C PHE A 148 -2.90 7.82 12.44
N ILE A 149 -2.66 9.04 12.92
CA ILE A 149 -2.64 9.35 14.36
C ILE A 149 -4.03 9.13 14.97
N ILE A 150 -5.10 9.64 14.36
CA ILE A 150 -6.47 9.45 14.85
C ILE A 150 -6.79 7.96 14.95
N GLY A 151 -6.42 7.16 13.93
CA GLY A 151 -6.61 5.72 13.94
C GLY A 151 -5.97 5.03 15.14
N ARG A 152 -4.74 5.41 15.50
CA ARG A 152 -4.04 4.90 16.70
C ARG A 152 -4.75 5.29 17.99
N HIS A 153 -5.14 6.56 18.13
CA HIS A 153 -5.80 7.06 19.34
C HIS A 153 -7.16 6.37 19.57
N ILE A 154 -7.96 6.23 18.50
CA ILE A 154 -9.26 5.54 18.56
C ILE A 154 -9.06 4.07 18.93
N SER A 155 -8.02 3.44 18.38
CA SER A 155 -7.67 2.06 18.70
C SER A 155 -7.42 1.85 20.19
N VAL A 156 -6.63 2.72 20.82
CA VAL A 156 -6.42 2.69 22.28
C VAL A 156 -7.72 2.98 23.03
N PHE A 157 -8.48 3.99 22.62
CA PHE A 157 -9.72 4.37 23.32
C PHE A 157 -10.78 3.26 23.32
N ILE A 158 -10.99 2.59 22.18
CA ILE A 158 -12.00 1.54 22.04
C ILE A 158 -11.53 0.23 22.70
N LEU A 159 -10.26 -0.17 22.49
CA LEU A 159 -9.80 -1.50 22.91
C LEU A 159 -9.13 -1.54 24.29
N SER A 160 -8.63 -0.41 24.84
CA SER A 160 -8.04 -0.42 26.19
C SER A 160 -9.04 -0.76 27.31
N PRO A 161 -10.29 -0.25 27.32
CA PRO A 161 -11.27 -0.63 28.35
C PRO A 161 -11.74 -2.09 28.17
N LEU A 162 -11.86 -2.52 26.92
CA LEU A 162 -12.30 -3.86 26.54
C LEU A 162 -11.25 -4.92 26.93
N SER A 163 -9.96 -4.61 26.77
CA SER A 163 -8.86 -5.51 27.15
C SER A 163 -8.79 -5.79 28.66
N LEU A 164 -9.21 -4.83 29.49
CA LEU A 164 -9.30 -5.00 30.95
C LEU A 164 -10.52 -5.86 31.35
N LEU A 165 -11.63 -5.75 30.62
CA LEU A 165 -12.84 -6.56 30.84
C LEU A 165 -12.70 -8.02 30.39
N LEU A 166 -11.89 -8.28 29.36
CA LEU A 166 -11.65 -9.63 28.81
C LEU A 166 -10.57 -10.42 29.55
N SER A 167 -10.26 -10.06 30.81
CA SER A 167 -9.26 -10.73 31.63
C SER A 167 -9.53 -12.26 31.80
N SER A 168 -8.56 -13.02 31.28
CA SER A 168 -8.13 -14.37 31.64
C SER A 168 -8.95 -15.61 31.21
N ASN A 169 -10.28 -15.71 31.41
CA ASN A 169 -10.87 -17.08 31.45
C ASN A 169 -11.73 -17.54 30.25
N THR A 170 -12.13 -16.64 29.33
CA THR A 170 -12.98 -17.02 28.17
C THR A 170 -12.17 -17.22 26.88
N ILE A 171 -10.90 -16.82 26.87
CA ILE A 171 -10.08 -16.67 25.66
C ILE A 171 -9.51 -18.02 25.17
N SER A 172 -9.27 -18.99 26.06
CA SER A 172 -8.70 -20.30 25.70
C SER A 172 -9.57 -21.12 24.74
N LYS A 173 -10.89 -20.91 24.74
CA LYS A 173 -11.83 -21.63 23.85
C LYS A 173 -11.95 -21.04 22.45
N VAL A 174 -11.75 -19.73 22.28
CA VAL A 174 -11.77 -19.03 20.98
C VAL A 174 -10.40 -19.15 20.27
N GLN A 175 -9.33 -19.38 21.03
CA GLN A 175 -7.97 -19.61 20.54
C GLN A 175 -7.82 -20.87 19.66
N TYR A 176 -8.84 -21.75 19.69
CA TYR A 176 -8.99 -22.97 18.90
C TYR A 176 -10.10 -22.83 17.82
N LEU A 177 -10.34 -21.63 17.30
CA LEU A 177 -11.01 -21.46 16.01
C LEU A 177 -10.15 -22.16 14.94
N ASN A 178 -10.45 -23.44 14.72
CA ASN A 178 -9.80 -24.44 13.87
C ASN A 178 -8.68 -23.87 12.99
N GLU A 179 -7.42 -24.25 13.26
CA GLU A 179 -6.26 -24.10 12.35
C GLU A 179 -6.67 -24.35 10.90
N THR A 180 -7.50 -25.38 10.68
CA THR A 180 -8.10 -25.78 9.41
C THR A 180 -9.01 -24.70 8.82
N VAL A 181 -9.93 -24.11 9.60
CA VAL A 181 -10.82 -23.03 9.11
C VAL A 181 -9.99 -21.81 8.73
N ARG A 182 -8.99 -21.44 9.53
CA ARG A 182 -8.09 -20.32 9.21
C ARG A 182 -7.25 -20.58 7.95
N LEU A 183 -6.80 -21.82 7.74
CA LEU A 183 -6.05 -22.23 6.55
C LEU A 183 -6.93 -22.14 5.29
N TRP A 184 -8.18 -22.61 5.35
CA TRP A 184 -9.07 -22.69 4.20
C TRP A 184 -9.87 -21.41 3.91
N PHE A 185 -9.99 -20.49 4.87
CA PHE A 185 -10.79 -19.29 4.72
C PHE A 185 -10.39 -18.45 3.49
N PHE A 186 -9.12 -18.06 3.38
CA PHE A 186 -8.64 -17.26 2.25
C PHE A 186 -8.61 -18.01 0.91
N PRO A 187 -8.17 -19.28 0.81
CA PRO A 187 -8.31 -20.06 -0.41
C PRO A 187 -9.74 -20.12 -0.94
N VAL A 188 -10.72 -20.37 -0.07
CA VAL A 188 -12.14 -20.45 -0.45
C VAL A 188 -12.62 -19.11 -0.99
N LEU A 189 -12.26 -17.99 -0.36
CA LEU A 189 -12.60 -16.66 -0.85
C LEU A 189 -12.02 -16.39 -2.24
N ILE A 190 -10.78 -16.81 -2.51
CA ILE A 190 -10.15 -16.67 -3.83
C ILE A 190 -10.85 -17.55 -4.89
N ILE A 191 -11.15 -18.80 -4.55
CA ILE A 191 -11.85 -19.74 -5.43
C ILE A 191 -13.23 -19.21 -5.82
N ILE A 192 -13.91 -18.50 -4.92
CA ILE A 192 -15.21 -17.86 -5.21
C ILE A 192 -15.02 -16.55 -6.00
N SER A 193 -14.02 -15.73 -5.64
CA SER A 193 -13.86 -14.40 -6.23
C SER A 193 -13.40 -14.45 -7.69
N ILE A 194 -12.55 -15.41 -8.08
CA ILE A 194 -12.01 -15.48 -9.45
C ILE A 194 -13.12 -15.75 -10.49
N PRO A 195 -13.96 -16.80 -10.35
CA PRO A 195 -15.08 -17.04 -11.27
C PRO A 195 -16.07 -15.88 -11.28
N LEU A 196 -16.33 -15.26 -10.12
CA LEU A 196 -17.22 -14.11 -10.04
C LEU A 196 -16.66 -12.91 -10.83
N LEU A 197 -15.36 -12.63 -10.73
CA LEU A 197 -14.72 -11.56 -11.49
C LEU A 197 -14.73 -11.83 -12.99
N ILE A 198 -14.47 -13.07 -13.41
CA ILE A 198 -14.53 -13.48 -14.82
C ILE A 198 -15.97 -13.33 -15.33
N LEU A 199 -16.94 -13.84 -14.59
CA LEU A 199 -18.36 -13.73 -14.93
C LEU A 199 -18.76 -12.26 -15.08
N LEU A 200 -18.37 -11.41 -14.13
CA LEU A 200 -18.69 -9.99 -14.13
C LEU A 200 -18.01 -9.26 -15.30
N ALA A 201 -16.76 -9.61 -15.64
CA ALA A 201 -16.03 -9.03 -16.76
C ALA A 201 -16.63 -9.42 -18.12
N VAL A 202 -17.21 -10.62 -18.25
CA VAL A 202 -17.85 -11.10 -19.49
C VAL A 202 -19.29 -10.60 -19.63
N LEU A 203 -20.05 -10.59 -18.54
CA LEU A 203 -21.49 -10.28 -18.58
C LEU A 203 -21.79 -8.77 -18.61
N LEU A 204 -20.94 -7.92 -18.02
CA LEU A 204 -21.24 -6.50 -17.98
C LEU A 204 -20.93 -5.84 -19.34
N PRO A 205 -21.88 -5.06 -19.89
CA PRO A 205 -21.66 -4.35 -21.14
C PRO A 205 -20.51 -3.36 -20.97
N ILE A 206 -19.60 -3.35 -21.94
CA ILE A 206 -18.44 -2.45 -21.94
C ILE A 206 -18.95 -1.01 -21.96
N GLY A 207 -18.80 -0.32 -20.84
CA GLY A 207 -19.26 1.04 -20.63
C GLY A 207 -18.33 1.83 -19.72
N HIS A 208 -18.61 3.13 -19.57
CA HIS A 208 -17.76 4.07 -18.81
C HIS A 208 -17.41 3.61 -17.39
N TYR A 209 -18.26 2.80 -16.77
CA TYR A 209 -18.06 2.34 -15.39
C TYR A 209 -17.45 0.94 -15.28
N THR A 210 -17.12 0.24 -16.37
CA THR A 210 -16.61 -1.15 -16.27
C THR A 210 -15.14 -1.28 -15.84
N TYR A 211 -14.37 -0.18 -15.86
CA TYR A 211 -12.95 -0.18 -15.46
C TYR A 211 -12.71 -0.67 -14.03
N PHE A 212 -13.68 -0.57 -13.12
CA PHE A 212 -13.48 -1.07 -11.75
C PHE A 212 -13.25 -2.58 -11.72
N ILE A 213 -13.85 -3.35 -12.64
CA ILE A 213 -13.67 -4.80 -12.71
C ILE A 213 -12.22 -5.12 -13.08
N TYR A 214 -11.73 -4.49 -14.15
CA TYR A 214 -10.34 -4.63 -14.58
C TYR A 214 -9.38 -4.15 -13.48
N SER A 215 -9.73 -3.08 -12.76
CA SER A 215 -8.95 -2.60 -11.61
C SER A 215 -8.85 -3.66 -10.50
N VAL A 216 -9.95 -4.34 -10.19
CA VAL A 216 -9.96 -5.44 -9.21
C VAL A 216 -9.15 -6.63 -9.70
N ILE A 217 -9.23 -6.99 -10.98
CA ILE A 217 -8.41 -8.06 -11.58
C ILE A 217 -6.92 -7.75 -11.45
N PHE A 218 -6.51 -6.49 -11.68
CA PHE A 218 -5.09 -6.09 -11.63
C PHE A 218 -4.55 -5.77 -10.22
N ALA A 219 -5.41 -5.53 -9.23
CA ALA A 219 -5.02 -5.14 -7.87
C ALA A 219 -4.08 -6.13 -7.15
N PRO A 220 -4.30 -7.47 -7.21
CA PRO A 220 -3.39 -8.43 -6.59
C PRO A 220 -1.97 -8.33 -7.12
N PHE A 221 -1.78 -8.12 -8.41
CA PHE A 221 -0.45 -8.06 -9.01
C PHE A 221 0.35 -6.85 -8.49
N GLY A 222 -0.31 -5.70 -8.32
CA GLY A 222 0.32 -4.52 -7.74
C GLY A 222 0.70 -4.74 -6.27
N SER A 223 -0.25 -5.21 -5.46
CA SER A 223 -0.03 -5.44 -4.03
C SER A 223 0.99 -6.54 -3.73
N LEU A 224 1.02 -7.62 -4.52
CA LEU A 224 2.02 -8.68 -4.42
C LEU A 224 3.41 -8.21 -4.85
N THR A 225 3.51 -7.42 -5.92
CA THR A 225 4.79 -6.82 -6.33
C THR A 225 5.34 -5.93 -5.21
N ARG A 226 4.50 -5.07 -4.61
CA ARG A 226 4.88 -4.29 -3.44
C ARG A 226 5.32 -5.16 -2.26
N TYR A 227 4.58 -6.23 -1.98
CA TYR A 227 4.94 -7.17 -0.91
C TYR A 227 6.31 -7.81 -1.15
N ILE A 228 6.58 -8.27 -2.37
CA ILE A 228 7.88 -8.84 -2.76
C ILE A 228 8.98 -7.79 -2.60
N LEU A 229 8.78 -6.56 -3.10
CA LEU A 229 9.74 -5.47 -2.93
C LEU A 229 10.03 -5.20 -1.45
N SER A 230 9.01 -5.22 -0.59
CA SER A 230 9.20 -5.04 0.85
C SER A 230 10.03 -6.16 1.49
N ILE A 231 9.81 -7.42 1.11
CA ILE A 231 10.58 -8.56 1.64
C ILE A 231 12.05 -8.47 1.22
N VAL A 232 12.30 -8.09 -0.03
CA VAL A 232 13.65 -8.11 -0.62
C VAL A 232 14.46 -6.90 -0.20
N PHE A 233 13.86 -5.70 -0.19
CA PHE A 233 14.60 -4.44 -0.10
C PHE A 233 14.37 -3.64 1.20
N ASN A 234 13.35 -3.93 2.02
CA ASN A 234 13.15 -3.25 3.32
C ASN A 234 13.98 -3.90 4.45
N THR A 235 15.28 -4.10 4.22
CA THR A 235 16.20 -4.68 5.23
C THR A 235 16.65 -3.65 6.26
N ASN A 236 16.76 -2.38 5.87
CA ASN A 236 17.15 -1.28 6.74
C ASN A 236 15.92 -0.49 7.21
N ALA A 237 15.65 -0.52 8.51
CA ALA A 237 14.52 0.20 9.11
C ALA A 237 14.61 1.73 8.96
N ASN A 238 15.81 2.28 8.74
CA ASN A 238 16.00 3.72 8.55
C ASN A 238 15.76 4.20 7.12
N PHE A 239 15.78 3.28 6.14
CA PHE A 239 15.64 3.61 4.73
C PHE A 239 14.97 2.45 3.96
N PRO A 240 13.64 2.35 3.99
CA PRO A 240 12.89 1.27 3.37
C PRO A 240 12.87 1.37 1.83
N LEU A 241 13.87 0.75 1.20
CA LEU A 241 14.08 0.81 -0.25
C LEU A 241 12.97 0.16 -1.08
N GLY A 242 12.34 -0.90 -0.58
CA GLY A 242 11.26 -1.60 -1.26
C GLY A 242 10.02 -0.73 -1.45
N THR A 243 9.63 0.02 -0.41
CA THR A 243 8.51 0.96 -0.49
C THR A 243 8.83 2.14 -1.40
N LEU A 244 10.07 2.65 -1.32
CA LEU A 244 10.57 3.69 -2.24
C LEU A 244 10.51 3.22 -3.70
N PHE A 245 11.06 2.05 -4.02
CA PHE A 245 11.03 1.52 -5.39
C PHE A 245 9.61 1.30 -5.88
N ALA A 246 8.73 0.75 -5.04
CA ALA A 246 7.33 0.57 -5.38
C ALA A 246 6.67 1.91 -5.74
N ASN A 247 6.84 2.93 -4.91
CA ASN A 247 6.26 4.26 -5.11
C ASN A 247 6.83 4.98 -6.34
N VAL A 248 8.15 4.94 -6.57
CA VAL A 248 8.80 5.60 -7.70
C VAL A 248 8.47 4.91 -9.02
N ILE A 249 8.71 3.60 -9.12
CA ILE A 249 8.49 2.83 -10.37
C ILE A 249 6.99 2.80 -10.71
N GLY A 250 6.14 2.54 -9.72
CA GLY A 250 4.69 2.51 -9.92
C GLY A 250 4.13 3.87 -10.37
N SER A 251 4.71 4.98 -9.91
CA SER A 251 4.35 6.32 -10.39
C SER A 251 4.76 6.52 -11.85
N TYR A 252 5.98 6.16 -12.24
CA TYR A 252 6.39 6.27 -13.66
C TYR A 252 5.52 5.45 -14.61
N ILE A 253 5.15 4.22 -14.23
CA ILE A 253 4.24 3.39 -15.04
C ILE A 253 2.85 4.04 -15.09
N TYR A 254 2.35 4.55 -13.95
CA TYR A 254 1.06 5.24 -13.89
C TYR A 254 1.02 6.42 -14.88
N PHE A 255 2.02 7.31 -14.82
CA PHE A 255 2.09 8.47 -15.69
C PHE A 255 2.18 8.09 -17.17
N GLY A 256 3.09 7.17 -17.53
CA GLY A 256 3.24 6.72 -18.92
C GLY A 256 1.94 6.14 -19.51
N LEU A 257 1.20 5.33 -18.74
CA LEU A 257 -0.08 4.78 -19.19
C LEU A 257 -1.17 5.84 -19.34
N VAL A 258 -1.24 6.82 -18.43
CA VAL A 258 -2.20 7.93 -18.55
C VAL A 258 -1.86 8.79 -19.77
N THR A 259 -0.59 9.11 -19.99
CA THR A 259 -0.14 9.87 -21.16
C THR A 259 -0.46 9.14 -22.47
N ILE A 260 -0.26 7.82 -22.54
CA ILE A 260 -0.67 7.02 -23.70
C ILE A 260 -2.18 7.16 -23.94
N GLN A 261 -2.98 7.09 -22.88
CA GLN A 261 -4.44 7.20 -23.00
C GLN A 261 -4.90 8.59 -23.48
N GLU A 262 -4.20 9.65 -23.08
CA GLU A 262 -4.57 11.03 -23.38
C GLU A 262 -4.14 11.45 -24.80
N TYR A 263 -2.96 11.05 -25.26
CA TYR A 263 -2.39 11.53 -26.52
C TYR A 263 -2.44 10.52 -27.68
N VAL A 264 -2.65 9.23 -27.42
CA VAL A 264 -2.78 8.22 -28.48
C VAL A 264 -4.26 7.95 -28.74
N TYR A 265 -4.66 8.05 -30.01
CA TYR A 265 -6.01 7.67 -30.42
C TYR A 265 -6.20 6.15 -30.30
N ILE A 266 -7.01 5.72 -29.33
CA ILE A 266 -7.37 4.31 -29.11
C ILE A 266 -8.82 4.12 -29.55
N SER A 267 -9.03 3.39 -30.64
CA SER A 267 -10.37 3.13 -31.19
C SER A 267 -11.20 2.12 -30.39
N SER A 268 -10.54 1.22 -29.65
CA SER A 268 -11.21 0.16 -28.88
C SER A 268 -11.52 0.60 -27.45
N SER A 269 -12.81 0.65 -27.11
CA SER A 269 -13.27 0.96 -25.76
C SER A 269 -12.75 -0.06 -24.73
N LEU A 270 -12.62 -1.33 -25.10
CA LEU A 270 -12.07 -2.37 -24.23
C LEU A 270 -10.61 -2.09 -23.87
N VAL A 271 -9.79 -1.68 -24.84
CA VAL A 271 -8.37 -1.36 -24.59
C VAL A 271 -8.26 -0.18 -23.63
N THR A 272 -9.08 0.87 -23.81
CA THR A 272 -9.13 2.00 -22.89
C THR A 272 -9.50 1.56 -21.46
N GLN A 273 -10.54 0.73 -21.29
CA GLN A 273 -10.97 0.26 -19.98
C GLN A 273 -9.92 -0.62 -19.29
N VAL A 274 -9.21 -1.46 -20.06
CA VAL A 274 -8.11 -2.29 -19.54
C VAL A 274 -6.93 -1.42 -19.10
N ILE A 275 -6.55 -0.41 -19.88
CA ILE A 275 -5.48 0.54 -19.49
C ILE A 275 -5.86 1.27 -18.20
N ILE A 276 -7.09 1.80 -18.09
CA ILE A 276 -7.59 2.39 -16.84
C ILE A 276 -7.53 1.37 -15.70
N GLY A 277 -7.91 0.12 -15.97
CA GLY A 277 -7.81 -1.00 -15.03
C GLY A 277 -6.38 -1.26 -14.55
N ILE A 278 -5.37 -1.16 -15.40
CA ILE A 278 -3.96 -1.30 -15.02
C ILE A 278 -3.51 -0.09 -14.18
N ILE A 279 -3.85 1.12 -14.61
CA ILE A 279 -3.53 2.37 -13.91
C ILE A 279 -4.10 2.33 -12.48
N GLN A 280 -5.39 2.01 -12.34
CA GLN A 280 -6.09 2.02 -11.07
C GLN A 280 -5.82 0.74 -10.25
N GLY A 281 -5.79 -0.42 -10.88
CA GLY A 281 -5.55 -1.71 -10.23
C GLY A 281 -4.09 -1.92 -9.90
N TYR A 282 -3.25 -2.11 -10.91
CA TYR A 282 -1.84 -2.45 -10.71
C TYR A 282 -1.05 -1.29 -10.10
N CYS A 283 -0.94 -0.15 -10.79
CA CYS A 283 -0.11 0.97 -10.31
C CYS A 283 -0.65 1.57 -9.00
N GLY A 284 -1.98 1.66 -8.89
CA GLY A 284 -2.66 2.11 -7.69
C GLY A 284 -2.36 1.24 -6.46
N CYS A 285 -2.32 -0.08 -6.59
CA CYS A 285 -2.06 -1.00 -5.46
C CYS A 285 -0.57 -1.33 -5.24
N LEU A 286 0.26 -1.13 -6.27
CA LEU A 286 1.72 -1.20 -6.19
C LEU A 286 2.25 -0.07 -5.32
N THR A 287 1.73 1.15 -5.51
CA THR A 287 2.16 2.30 -4.71
C THR A 287 1.31 2.44 -3.43
N THR A 288 1.82 3.12 -2.41
CA THR A 288 1.08 3.28 -1.14
C THR A 288 1.51 4.52 -0.36
N VAL A 289 0.52 5.21 0.21
CA VAL A 289 0.75 6.28 1.20
C VAL A 289 0.72 5.71 2.61
N SER A 290 -0.14 4.73 2.91
CA SER A 290 -0.28 4.19 4.28
C SER A 290 1.00 3.54 4.82
N THR A 291 1.71 2.77 3.99
CA THR A 291 3.00 2.18 4.41
C THR A 291 4.09 3.26 4.51
N PHE A 292 4.10 4.22 3.59
CA PHE A 292 5.04 5.35 3.61
C PHE A 292 4.89 6.19 4.89
N ILE A 293 3.66 6.51 5.31
CA ILE A 293 3.38 7.24 6.55
C ILE A 293 3.81 6.45 7.78
N LEU A 294 3.51 5.14 7.81
CA LEU A 294 3.96 4.25 8.88
C LEU A 294 5.49 4.25 8.99
N GLU A 295 6.21 4.15 7.87
CA GLU A 295 7.66 4.18 7.85
C GLU A 295 8.21 5.50 8.40
N LEU A 296 7.65 6.64 7.98
CA LEU A 296 8.05 7.95 8.48
C LEU A 296 7.83 8.12 10.00
N ASP A 297 6.77 7.52 10.56
CA ASP A 297 6.53 7.50 12.02
C ASP A 297 7.54 6.61 12.76
N THR A 298 8.02 5.54 12.11
CA THR A 298 8.95 4.58 12.74
C THR A 298 10.43 4.97 12.65
N ILE A 299 10.83 5.76 11.65
CA ILE A 299 12.23 6.19 11.48
C ILE A 299 12.62 7.14 12.62
N LYS A 300 13.69 6.78 13.35
CA LYS A 300 14.09 7.53 14.56
C LYS A 300 14.81 8.85 14.26
N LYS A 301 15.63 8.91 13.20
CA LYS A 301 16.46 10.08 12.89
C LYS A 301 15.73 11.01 11.92
N ARG A 302 15.54 12.26 12.33
CA ARG A 302 14.85 13.29 11.51
C ARG A 302 15.51 13.52 10.15
N SER A 303 16.83 13.50 10.06
CA SER A 303 17.55 13.64 8.78
C SER A 303 17.18 12.55 7.76
N TYR A 304 17.01 11.30 8.22
CA TYR A 304 16.58 10.20 7.35
C TYR A 304 15.13 10.33 6.93
N ILE A 305 14.24 10.82 7.80
CA ILE A 305 12.85 11.13 7.43
C ILE A 305 12.83 12.12 6.27
N TYR A 306 13.50 13.27 6.41
CA TYR A 306 13.52 14.29 5.36
C TYR A 306 14.17 13.79 4.07
N ALA A 307 15.29 13.07 4.16
CA ALA A 307 15.93 12.47 2.99
C ALA A 307 15.00 11.47 2.28
N TYR A 308 14.31 10.62 3.04
CA TYR A 308 13.39 9.61 2.50
C TYR A 308 12.19 10.27 1.79
N VAL A 309 11.61 11.32 2.39
CA VAL A 309 10.55 12.11 1.75
C VAL A 309 11.05 12.74 0.44
N ILE A 310 12.19 13.43 0.48
CA ILE A 310 12.75 14.14 -0.68
C ILE A 310 13.05 13.17 -1.83
N ILE A 311 13.73 12.05 -1.54
CA ILE A 311 14.13 11.06 -2.56
C ILE A 311 12.90 10.33 -3.12
N THR A 312 11.82 10.18 -2.35
CA THR A 312 10.60 9.56 -2.85
C THR A 312 9.81 10.51 -3.75
N LEU A 313 9.70 11.81 -3.40
CA LEU A 313 8.87 12.76 -4.16
C LEU A 313 9.59 13.42 -5.35
N LEU A 314 10.78 13.98 -5.14
CA LEU A 314 11.42 14.85 -6.15
C LEU A 314 11.70 14.16 -7.48
N PRO A 315 12.27 12.94 -7.53
CA PRO A 315 12.55 12.28 -8.80
C PRO A 315 11.29 12.01 -9.63
N ILE A 316 10.15 11.78 -8.96
CA ILE A 316 8.88 11.56 -9.65
C ILE A 316 8.42 12.86 -10.31
N GLN A 317 8.42 13.95 -9.55
CA GLN A 317 7.97 15.25 -10.03
C GLN A 317 8.87 15.79 -11.15
N ILE A 318 10.20 15.66 -11.03
CA ILE A 318 11.14 16.08 -12.08
C ILE A 318 10.85 15.34 -13.40
N VAL A 319 10.68 14.02 -13.35
CA VAL A 319 10.39 13.23 -14.56
C VAL A 319 9.02 13.57 -15.13
N TYR A 320 8.00 13.79 -14.30
CA TYR A 320 6.68 14.20 -14.77
C TYR A 320 6.71 15.57 -15.44
N ILE A 321 7.48 16.53 -14.91
CA ILE A 321 7.69 17.84 -15.55
C ILE A 321 8.34 17.66 -16.92
N ILE A 322 9.47 16.94 -16.98
CA ILE A 322 10.23 16.75 -18.22
C ILE A 322 9.39 16.03 -19.28
N LEU A 323 8.75 14.92 -18.90
CA LEU A 323 7.92 14.16 -19.83
C LEU A 323 6.65 14.92 -20.19
N GLY A 324 6.00 15.58 -19.25
CA GLY A 324 4.82 16.40 -19.50
C GLY A 324 5.08 17.50 -20.52
N ASP A 325 6.18 18.23 -20.38
CA ASP A 325 6.60 19.27 -21.32
C ASP A 325 6.92 18.67 -22.70
N ILE A 326 7.66 17.54 -22.75
CA ILE A 326 7.98 16.85 -24.01
C ILE A 326 6.72 16.37 -24.73
N PHE A 327 5.79 15.73 -24.02
CA PHE A 327 4.56 15.21 -24.61
C PHE A 327 3.65 16.33 -25.10
N THR A 328 3.53 17.40 -24.31
CA THR A 328 2.81 18.62 -24.72
C THR A 328 3.43 19.24 -25.97
N TYR A 329 4.76 19.31 -26.04
CA TYR A 329 5.48 19.83 -27.20
C TYR A 329 5.34 18.97 -28.46
N ILE A 330 5.33 17.65 -28.33
CA ILE A 330 5.24 16.71 -29.47
C ILE A 330 3.79 16.57 -29.97
N CYS A 331 2.82 16.52 -29.06
CA CYS A 331 1.45 16.13 -29.38
C CYS A 331 0.50 17.31 -29.59
N LEU A 332 0.83 18.53 -29.14
CA LEU A 332 0.09 19.71 -29.55
C LEU A 332 0.48 20.12 -30.97
N PRO A 333 -0.48 20.32 -31.88
CA PRO A 333 -0.18 20.86 -33.20
C PRO A 333 0.48 22.24 -33.03
N LYS A 334 1.64 22.43 -33.68
CA LYS A 334 2.27 23.75 -33.73
C LYS A 334 1.31 24.73 -34.41
N SER A 335 0.86 25.69 -33.60
CA SER A 335 0.33 27.02 -33.95
C SER A 335 0.82 27.57 -35.29
#